data_AF-A0A414ISH1-F1
#
_entry.id   AF-A0A414ISH1-F1
#
_cell.length_a   1.000
_cell.length_b   1.000
_cell.length_c   1.000
_cell.angle_alpha   90.00
_cell.angle_beta   90.00
_cell.angle_gamma   90.00
#
_symmetry.space_group_name_H-M   'P 1'
#
loop_
_entity.id
_entity.type
_entity.pdbx_description
1 polymer ?
#
loop_
_entity_poly.entity_id
_entity_poly.type
_entity_poly.pdbx_seq_one_letter_code
_entity_poly.pdbx_strand_id
1 'polypeptide(L)'
;MKKRIVMAALAATMLIGMNASQAFASDDSIPYSFKIKANYANTYSDKEYRQTTNTQNKWKVDMTYSEEGEGTITTYWLAAYNSNHDKVSATHDVTQGTGTHYYSAYSSASQRDVCLGAENNNNSSNTYTVSGYWDEETD
;
A
#
# COMPACT_ATOMS: atom_id res chain seq x y z
N MET A 1 -47.49 33.58 -43.05
CA MET A 1 -46.69 33.74 -41.82
C MET A 1 -45.43 32.89 -41.95
N LYS A 2 -44.25 33.43 -41.61
CA LYS A 2 -42.95 32.71 -41.62
C LYS A 2 -42.74 31.94 -40.30
N LYS A 3 -41.84 30.94 -40.36
CA LYS A 3 -41.03 30.31 -39.27
C LYS A 3 -41.64 29.03 -38.67
N ARG A 4 -40.91 27.94 -38.38
CA ARG A 4 -39.45 27.65 -38.23
C ARG A 4 -39.27 26.11 -38.24
N ILE A 5 -38.15 25.63 -38.78
CA ILE A 5 -37.66 24.24 -38.65
C ILE A 5 -37.21 24.01 -37.20
N VAL A 6 -37.62 22.91 -36.56
CA VAL A 6 -36.96 22.40 -35.33
C VAL A 6 -36.87 20.88 -35.33
N MET A 7 -35.62 20.44 -35.42
CA MET A 7 -34.97 19.19 -35.00
C MET A 7 -35.77 18.18 -34.17
N ALA A 8 -35.72 16.92 -34.61
CA ALA A 8 -35.99 15.75 -33.78
C ALA A 8 -34.75 15.44 -32.92
N ALA A 9 -34.90 15.46 -31.60
CA ALA A 9 -33.91 14.92 -30.66
C ALA A 9 -34.50 13.65 -30.04
N LEU A 10 -33.90 12.50 -30.34
CA LEU A 10 -34.25 11.22 -29.75
C LEU A 10 -33.63 11.15 -28.35
N ALA A 11 -34.45 11.26 -27.31
CA ALA A 11 -34.02 11.11 -25.92
C ALA A 11 -33.97 9.61 -25.57
N ALA A 12 -32.77 9.07 -25.35
CA ALA A 12 -32.58 7.73 -24.78
C ALA A 12 -32.30 7.88 -23.28
N THR A 13 -33.26 7.50 -22.44
CA THR A 13 -33.08 7.40 -20.99
C THR A 13 -32.38 6.10 -20.65
N MET A 14 -31.09 6.15 -20.29
CA MET A 14 -30.41 5.05 -19.63
C MET A 14 -30.62 5.14 -18.12
N LEU A 15 -31.43 4.22 -17.59
CA LEU A 15 -31.50 3.88 -16.17
C LEU A 15 -30.24 3.08 -15.83
N ILE A 16 -29.25 3.71 -15.18
CA ILE A 16 -28.13 2.99 -14.58
C ILE A 16 -28.55 2.62 -13.17
N GLY A 17 -28.91 1.35 -12.98
CA GLY A 17 -29.07 0.76 -11.66
C GLY A 17 -27.74 0.83 -10.92
N MET A 18 -27.72 1.57 -9.80
CA MET A 18 -26.58 1.62 -8.89
C MET A 18 -26.49 0.28 -8.17
N ASN A 19 -25.70 -0.65 -8.73
CA ASN A 19 -25.22 -1.76 -7.94
C ASN A 19 -24.03 -1.23 -7.15
N ALA A 20 -24.17 -1.19 -5.82
CA ALA A 20 -23.07 -0.93 -4.92
C ALA A 20 -22.06 -2.07 -5.08
N SER A 21 -20.98 -1.80 -5.81
CA SER A 21 -19.85 -2.71 -5.93
C SER A 21 -19.25 -2.88 -4.54
N GLN A 22 -19.41 -4.06 -3.95
CA GLN A 22 -18.55 -4.49 -2.86
C GLN A 22 -17.14 -4.55 -3.45
N ALA A 23 -16.27 -3.62 -3.05
CA ALA A 23 -14.86 -3.67 -3.41
C ALA A 23 -14.27 -4.91 -2.75
N PHE A 24 -13.94 -5.91 -3.56
CA PHE A 24 -13.03 -6.99 -3.17
C PHE A 24 -11.63 -6.37 -3.07
N ALA A 25 -10.81 -6.76 -2.09
CA ALA A 25 -9.45 -6.25 -2.03
C ALA A 25 -8.74 -6.72 -3.31
N SER A 26 -8.16 -5.78 -4.04
CA SER A 26 -7.40 -6.13 -5.23
C SER A 26 -5.99 -6.45 -4.75
N ASP A 27 -5.42 -7.59 -5.16
CA ASP A 27 -3.99 -7.84 -5.02
C ASP A 27 -3.28 -6.87 -5.96
N ASP A 28 -3.11 -5.63 -5.51
CA ASP A 28 -2.68 -4.50 -6.32
C ASP A 28 -1.17 -4.48 -6.48
N SER A 29 -0.44 -5.19 -5.60
CA SER A 29 1.01 -5.30 -5.63
C SER A 29 1.64 -3.93 -5.87
N ILE A 30 1.43 -3.05 -4.90
CA ILE A 30 1.73 -1.63 -4.96
C ILE A 30 3.26 -1.45 -4.99
N PRO A 31 3.83 -0.87 -6.05
CA PRO A 31 5.27 -0.70 -6.15
C PRO A 31 5.75 0.35 -5.14
N TYR A 32 6.89 0.10 -4.50
CA TYR A 32 7.58 1.08 -3.67
C TYR A 32 9.06 1.20 -4.06
N SER A 33 9.64 2.36 -3.77
CA SER A 33 11.07 2.61 -3.82
C SER A 33 11.46 3.52 -2.67
N PHE A 34 12.39 3.06 -1.84
CA PHE A 34 12.81 3.73 -0.63
C PHE A 34 14.30 3.99 -0.62
N LYS A 35 14.69 5.20 -0.19
CA LYS A 35 16.04 5.42 0.33
C LYS A 35 16.05 5.06 1.81
N ILE A 36 16.63 3.92 2.14
CA ILE A 36 16.90 3.51 3.52
C ILE A 36 17.94 4.47 4.10
N LYS A 37 17.59 5.04 5.26
CA LYS A 37 18.40 6.06 5.92
C LYS A 37 19.32 5.42 6.97
N ALA A 38 20.38 6.16 7.29
CA ALA A 38 21.34 5.78 8.30
C ALA A 38 20.74 5.77 9.72
N ASN A 39 21.37 5.03 10.63
CA ASN A 39 21.14 5.04 12.07
C ASN A 39 19.68 4.79 12.48
N TYR A 40 19.05 3.77 11.88
CA TYR A 40 17.64 3.42 12.11
C TYR A 40 16.65 4.55 11.81
N ALA A 41 17.00 5.52 10.94
CA ALA A 41 16.04 6.53 10.56
C ALA A 41 14.98 5.94 9.61
N ASN A 42 13.71 6.19 9.94
CA ASN A 42 12.58 5.58 9.23
C ASN A 42 12.32 6.27 7.89
N THR A 43 11.81 5.50 6.95
CA THR A 43 11.19 5.98 5.72
C THR A 43 9.79 5.38 5.57
N TYR A 44 8.91 6.07 4.83
CA TYR A 44 7.51 5.69 4.68
C TYR A 44 7.06 5.86 3.23
N SER A 45 6.14 5.02 2.78
CA SER A 45 5.43 5.19 1.51
C SER A 45 4.37 6.28 1.58
N ASP A 46 3.76 6.55 0.44
CA ASP A 46 2.43 7.18 0.40
C ASP A 46 1.37 6.28 1.04
N LYS A 47 0.18 6.84 1.20
CA LYS A 47 -0.94 6.21 1.91
C LYS A 47 -1.69 5.21 1.04
N GLU A 48 -2.16 4.14 1.67
CA GLU A 48 -3.13 3.19 1.12
C GLU A 48 -4.23 2.93 2.15
N TYR A 49 -5.46 2.75 1.68
CA TYR A 49 -6.61 2.64 2.57
C TYR A 49 -6.93 1.17 2.87
N ARG A 50 -6.65 0.74 4.10
CA ARG A 50 -6.95 -0.62 4.54
C ARG A 50 -8.42 -0.77 4.91
N GLN A 51 -9.20 -1.48 4.10
CA GLN A 51 -10.66 -1.55 4.19
C GLN A 51 -11.16 -2.57 5.22
N THR A 52 -10.42 -3.64 5.48
CA THR A 52 -10.83 -4.75 6.34
C THR A 52 -10.79 -4.42 7.84
N THR A 53 -11.73 -5.00 8.58
CA THR A 53 -11.67 -5.07 10.05
C THR A 53 -11.05 -6.38 10.55
N ASN A 54 -10.83 -7.34 9.66
CA ASN A 54 -10.25 -8.63 10.00
C ASN A 54 -8.72 -8.52 10.08
N THR A 55 -8.17 -8.65 11.29
CA THR A 55 -6.71 -8.65 11.51
C THR A 55 -6.00 -9.87 10.90
N GLN A 56 -6.75 -10.89 10.48
CA GLN A 56 -6.23 -12.06 9.79
C GLN A 56 -6.10 -11.86 8.27
N ASN A 57 -6.74 -10.84 7.69
CA ASN A 57 -6.43 -10.41 6.32
C ASN A 57 -5.05 -9.79 6.38
N LYS A 58 -4.04 -10.51 5.91
CA LYS A 58 -2.65 -10.11 6.10
C LYS A 58 -2.33 -8.89 5.24
N TRP A 59 -1.29 -8.14 5.59
CA TRP A 59 -0.62 -7.27 4.63
C TRP A 59 0.57 -8.02 4.06
N LYS A 60 1.11 -7.57 2.93
CA LYS A 60 2.26 -8.22 2.32
C LYS A 60 3.37 -7.25 1.94
N VAL A 61 4.58 -7.78 1.85
CA VAL A 61 5.76 -7.07 1.33
C VAL A 61 6.70 -8.05 0.65
N ASP A 62 7.23 -7.64 -0.50
CA ASP A 62 8.31 -8.29 -1.22
C ASP A 62 9.41 -7.25 -1.47
N MET A 63 10.65 -7.60 -1.15
CA MET A 63 11.83 -6.78 -1.44
C MET A 63 12.61 -7.43 -2.57
N THR A 64 12.41 -6.92 -3.78
CA THR A 64 12.97 -7.52 -5.00
C THR A 64 14.36 -6.97 -5.34
N TYR A 65 14.70 -5.78 -4.84
CA TYR A 65 15.95 -5.09 -5.14
C TYR A 65 16.53 -4.34 -3.95
N SER A 66 17.87 -4.34 -3.86
CA SER A 66 18.69 -3.48 -3.00
C SER A 66 19.95 -3.03 -3.75
N GLU A 67 20.32 -1.75 -3.59
CA GLU A 67 21.62 -1.22 -4.03
C GLU A 67 22.81 -1.92 -3.36
N GLU A 68 22.64 -2.46 -2.15
CA GLU A 68 23.68 -3.21 -1.43
C GLU A 68 23.88 -4.64 -1.97
N GLY A 69 22.94 -5.12 -2.79
CA GLY A 69 22.98 -6.44 -3.43
C GLY A 69 22.09 -7.49 -2.76
N GLU A 70 22.00 -8.65 -3.41
CA GLU A 70 21.17 -9.78 -2.96
C GLU A 70 21.57 -10.24 -1.55
N GLY A 71 20.58 -10.60 -0.74
CA GLY A 71 20.78 -10.93 0.68
C GLY A 71 20.74 -9.73 1.63
N THR A 72 20.58 -8.51 1.13
CA THR A 72 20.28 -7.34 1.99
C THR A 72 19.04 -7.61 2.83
N ILE A 73 19.04 -7.15 4.09
CA ILE A 73 17.91 -7.27 5.01
C ILE A 73 17.41 -5.87 5.36
N THR A 74 16.10 -5.65 5.28
CA THR A 74 15.44 -4.40 5.70
C THR A 74 14.25 -4.73 6.60
N THR A 75 14.04 -3.94 7.63
CA THR A 75 12.93 -4.10 8.57
C THR A 75 11.72 -3.32 8.08
N TYR A 76 10.56 -3.97 7.98
CA TYR A 76 9.30 -3.42 7.49
C TYR A 76 8.16 -3.51 8.50
N TRP A 77 7.18 -2.61 8.42
CA TRP A 77 5.94 -2.65 9.19
C TRP A 77 4.85 -1.79 8.52
N LEU A 78 3.58 -2.02 8.85
CA LEU A 78 2.51 -1.04 8.64
C LEU A 78 2.51 0.04 9.72
N ALA A 79 2.44 1.29 9.29
CA ALA A 79 2.20 2.47 10.12
C ALA A 79 0.85 3.13 9.78
N ALA A 80 0.24 3.80 10.74
CA ALA A 80 -0.87 4.70 10.46
C ALA A 80 -0.38 5.90 9.64
N TYR A 81 -1.10 6.29 8.60
CA TYR A 81 -0.78 7.50 7.84
C TYR A 81 -1.25 8.75 8.59
N ASN A 82 -0.47 9.14 9.59
CA ASN A 82 -0.70 10.31 10.43
C ASN A 82 0.63 11.02 10.75
N SER A 83 0.61 12.11 11.51
CA SER A 83 1.82 12.88 11.82
C SER A 83 2.91 12.08 12.57
N ASN A 84 2.51 11.06 13.33
CA ASN A 84 3.41 10.30 14.19
C ASN A 84 3.88 8.98 13.55
N HIS A 85 3.20 8.51 12.51
CA HIS A 85 3.40 7.20 11.91
C HIS A 85 3.36 6.05 12.94
N ASP A 86 2.33 6.06 13.79
CA ASP A 86 2.15 5.05 14.84
C ASP A 86 2.18 3.64 14.23
N LYS A 87 3.00 2.73 14.78
CA LYS A 87 3.08 1.34 14.30
C LYS A 87 1.74 0.63 14.52
N VAL A 88 1.16 0.08 13.47
CA VAL A 88 -0.11 -0.67 13.50
C VAL A 88 0.06 -2.14 13.08
N SER A 89 1.30 -2.64 13.16
CA SER A 89 1.67 -4.05 13.04
C SER A 89 2.99 -4.30 13.78
N ALA A 90 3.42 -5.57 13.84
CA ALA A 90 4.78 -5.90 14.26
C ALA A 90 5.78 -5.56 13.16
N THR A 91 7.04 -5.38 13.54
CA THR A 91 8.15 -5.21 12.59
C THR A 91 8.68 -6.56 12.12
N HIS A 92 9.07 -6.64 10.85
CA HIS A 92 9.56 -7.86 10.25
C HIS A 92 10.78 -7.60 9.37
N ASP A 93 11.82 -8.40 9.56
CA ASP A 93 13.00 -8.39 8.70
C ASP A 93 12.74 -9.18 7.44
N VAL A 94 12.92 -8.55 6.29
CA VAL A 94 12.73 -9.15 4.98
C VAL A 94 14.07 -9.15 4.25
N THR A 95 14.47 -10.33 3.79
CA THR A 95 15.70 -10.52 3.00
C THR A 95 15.39 -10.39 1.52
N GLN A 96 16.21 -9.65 0.77
CA GLN A 96 16.01 -9.45 -0.66
C GLN A 96 15.91 -10.80 -1.39
N GLY A 97 14.96 -10.93 -2.32
CA GLY A 97 14.86 -12.08 -3.20
C GLY A 97 14.27 -13.34 -2.55
N THR A 98 13.73 -13.21 -1.34
CA THR A 98 13.03 -14.32 -0.65
C THR A 98 11.54 -14.42 -0.98
N GLY A 99 11.05 -13.55 -1.86
CA GLY A 99 9.67 -13.49 -2.32
C GLY A 99 8.74 -12.76 -1.36
N THR A 100 7.44 -12.91 -1.60
CA THR A 100 6.38 -12.21 -0.85
C THR A 100 6.20 -12.77 0.55
N HIS A 101 6.24 -11.90 1.54
CA HIS A 101 5.96 -12.19 2.94
C HIS A 101 4.60 -11.63 3.36
N TYR A 102 3.90 -12.35 4.24
CA TYR A 102 2.55 -11.99 4.68
C TYR A 102 2.47 -11.92 6.21
N TYR A 103 1.96 -10.82 6.73
CA TYR A 103 1.94 -10.54 8.16
C TYR A 103 0.58 -10.03 8.62
N SER A 104 0.22 -10.29 9.88
CA SER A 104 -1.01 -9.75 10.46
C SER A 104 -0.86 -8.28 10.82
N ALA A 105 -1.96 -7.54 10.77
CA ALA A 105 -2.04 -6.17 11.27
C ALA A 105 -2.72 -6.13 12.64
N TYR A 106 -2.52 -5.06 13.39
CA TYR A 106 -3.30 -4.78 14.60
C TYR A 106 -4.68 -4.24 14.23
N SER A 107 -5.64 -4.34 15.14
CA SER A 107 -6.99 -3.76 14.94
C SER A 107 -6.95 -2.24 14.77
N SER A 108 -5.91 -1.57 15.25
CA SER A 108 -5.67 -0.13 15.04
C SER A 108 -5.34 0.24 13.59
N ALA A 109 -5.11 -0.74 12.72
CA ALA A 109 -4.92 -0.57 11.27
C ALA A 109 -6.23 -0.64 10.47
N SER A 110 -7.36 -1.03 11.09
CA SER A 110 -8.61 -1.28 10.37
C SER A 110 -9.30 0.01 9.92
N GLN A 111 -9.83 0.01 8.69
CA GLN A 111 -10.66 1.07 8.11
C GLN A 111 -10.01 2.45 8.18
N ARG A 112 -8.75 2.54 7.73
CA ARG A 112 -7.98 3.79 7.75
C ARG A 112 -6.87 3.81 6.70
N ASP A 113 -6.36 5.01 6.46
CA ASP A 113 -5.11 5.22 5.72
C ASP A 113 -3.91 4.69 6.53
N VAL A 114 -3.14 3.81 5.92
CA VAL A 114 -1.88 3.24 6.41
C VAL A 114 -0.77 3.48 5.38
N CYS A 115 0.49 3.26 5.77
CA CYS A 115 1.63 3.25 4.87
C CYS A 115 2.64 2.18 5.27
N LEU A 116 3.49 1.78 4.32
CA LEU A 116 4.62 0.92 4.57
C LEU A 116 5.76 1.73 5.19
N GLY A 117 6.17 1.36 6.40
CA GLY A 117 7.39 1.83 7.03
C GLY A 117 8.55 0.89 6.74
N ALA A 118 9.74 1.47 6.59
CA ALA A 118 10.98 0.71 6.45
C ALA A 118 12.15 1.39 7.18
N GLU A 119 13.07 0.57 7.69
CA GLU A 119 14.36 1.00 8.25
C GLU A 119 15.44 -0.06 8.02
N ASN A 120 16.71 0.34 8.14
CA ASN A 120 17.82 -0.61 8.11
C ASN A 120 17.71 -1.58 9.29
N ASN A 121 17.97 -2.87 9.09
CA ASN A 121 17.91 -3.88 10.13
C ASN A 121 19.06 -3.80 11.15
N ASN A 122 20.05 -2.93 10.91
CA ASN A 122 21.18 -2.69 11.80
C ASN A 122 21.57 -1.20 11.89
N ASN A 123 22.35 -0.87 12.92
CA ASN A 123 22.85 0.48 13.11
C ASN A 123 24.05 0.74 12.18
N SER A 124 23.78 1.33 11.03
CA SER A 124 24.80 1.68 10.03
C SER A 124 24.68 3.14 9.60
N SER A 125 25.81 3.76 9.28
CA SER A 125 25.86 5.09 8.66
C SER A 125 25.53 5.07 7.16
N ASN A 126 25.37 3.89 6.56
CA ASN A 126 25.12 3.76 5.13
C ASN A 126 23.68 4.11 4.79
N THR A 127 23.50 4.57 3.55
CA THR A 127 22.17 4.79 2.95
C THR A 127 22.13 4.11 1.60
N TYR A 128 21.06 3.40 1.30
CA TYR A 128 20.92 2.62 0.08
C TYR A 128 19.46 2.61 -0.36
N THR A 129 19.23 2.34 -1.64
CA THR A 129 17.89 2.23 -2.19
C THR A 129 17.43 0.78 -2.16
N VAL A 130 16.20 0.55 -1.73
CA VAL A 130 15.49 -0.73 -1.87
C VAL A 130 14.17 -0.51 -2.61
N SER A 131 13.71 -1.51 -3.33
CA SER A 131 12.41 -1.46 -4.00
C SER A 131 11.76 -2.83 -4.08
N GLY A 132 10.46 -2.82 -4.29
CA GLY A 132 9.67 -4.04 -4.45
C GLY A 132 8.19 -3.72 -4.45
N TYR A 133 7.40 -4.62 -3.87
CA TYR A 133 5.95 -4.54 -3.89
C TYR A 133 5.39 -4.74 -2.49
N TRP A 134 4.27 -4.11 -2.19
CA TRP A 134 3.55 -4.31 -0.93
C TRP A 134 2.05 -4.20 -1.16
N ASP A 135 1.29 -4.50 -0.12
CA ASP A 135 -0.17 -4.33 -0.12
C ASP A 135 -0.63 -4.12 1.32
N GLU A 136 -1.57 -3.20 1.54
CA GLU A 136 -2.06 -2.91 2.87
C GLU A 136 -2.94 -4.03 3.40
N GLU A 137 -3.55 -4.84 2.54
CA GLU A 137 -4.29 -6.05 2.91
C GLU A 137 -4.31 -7.10 1.79
N THR A 138 -4.61 -8.35 2.14
CA THR A 138 -4.72 -9.48 1.23
C THR A 138 -6.00 -10.22 1.61
N ASP A 139 -6.85 -10.49 0.61
CA ASP A 139 -8.17 -11.14 0.76
C ASP A 139 -8.16 -12.43 1.60
#